data_AF-A0A931BS94-F1
#
_entry.id   AF-A0A931BS94-F1
#
_cell.length_a   1.000
_cell.length_b   1.000
_cell.length_c   1.000
_cell.angle_alpha   90.00
_cell.angle_beta   90.00
_cell.angle_gamma   90.00
#
_symmetry.space_group_name_H-M   'P 1'
#
loop_
_entity.id
_entity.type
_entity.pdbx_description
1 polymer ?
#
loop_
_entity_poly.entity_id
_entity_poly.type
_entity_poly.pdbx_seq_one_letter_code
_entity_poly.pdbx_strand_id
1 'polypeptide(L)' 'MAAFKEMQVQEGQTLHYQQLYPYLQERYPKYKDVQKEAEHHLAKEGYINPAPDGLMLTQTGADFVYGKNA' A
#
# COMPACT_ATOMS: atom_id res chain seq x y z
N MET A 1 2.99 -1.02 3.52
CA MET A 1 3.41 0.33 3.96
C MET A 1 4.70 0.82 3.29
N ALA A 2 5.81 0.06 3.29
CA ALA A 2 7.07 0.52 2.68
C ALA A 2 6.96 0.92 1.19
N ALA A 3 6.15 0.19 0.40
CA ALA A 3 5.87 0.52 -1.00
C ALA A 3 5.32 1.95 -1.19
N PHE A 4 4.35 2.35 -0.36
CA PHE A 4 3.76 3.70 -0.43
C PHE A 4 4.77 4.79 -0.11
N LYS A 5 5.69 4.53 0.84
CA LYS A 5 6.75 5.46 1.22
C LYS A 5 7.79 5.65 0.11
N GLU A 6 8.24 4.56 -0.52
CA GLU A 6 9.23 4.64 -1.60
C GLU A 6 8.67 5.25 -2.88
N MET A 7 7.40 4.99 -3.16
CA MET A 7 6.68 5.58 -4.29
C MET A 7 6.14 6.98 -3.97
N GLN A 8 6.43 7.50 -2.77
CA GLN A 8 6.02 8.82 -2.26
C GLN A 8 4.52 9.11 -2.37
N VAL A 9 3.69 8.07 -2.32
CA VAL A 9 2.23 8.15 -2.46
C VAL A 9 1.67 8.87 -1.26
N GLN A 10 0.93 9.96 -1.51
CA GLN A 10 0.29 10.78 -0.49
C GLN A 10 -1.15 10.32 -0.20
N GLU A 11 -1.76 10.88 0.84
CA GLU A 11 -3.19 10.72 1.11
C GLU A 11 -4.03 10.99 -0.15
N GLY A 12 -5.00 10.11 -0.42
CA GLY A 12 -5.90 10.22 -1.57
C GLY A 12 -5.27 9.83 -2.90
N GLN A 13 -3.97 9.50 -2.93
CA GLN A 13 -3.32 8.99 -4.12
C GLN A 13 -3.38 7.46 -4.18
N THR A 14 -3.45 6.95 -5.41
CA THR A 14 -3.51 5.52 -5.71
C THR A 14 -2.14 5.00 -6.09
N LEU A 15 -1.65 4.02 -5.33
CA LEU A 15 -0.50 3.22 -5.73
C LEU A 15 -0.98 2.16 -6.73
N HIS A 16 -0.60 2.33 -7.99
CA HIS A 16 -1.03 1.44 -9.05
C HIS A 16 -0.42 0.04 -8.92
N TYR A 17 -1.19 -0.98 -9.27
CA TYR A 17 -0.74 -2.37 -9.26
C TYR A 17 0.52 -2.60 -10.10
N GLN A 18 0.64 -1.89 -11.22
CA GLN A 18 1.81 -1.95 -12.10
C GLN A 18 3.11 -1.53 -11.39
N GLN A 19 3.04 -0.65 -10.39
CA GLN A 19 4.19 -0.23 -9.59
C GLN A 19 4.36 -1.08 -8.32
N LEU A 20 3.25 -1.50 -7.72
CA LEU A 20 3.24 -2.30 -6.50
C LEU A 20 3.75 -3.73 -6.75
N TYR A 21 3.36 -4.37 -7.85
CA TYR A 21 3.70 -5.76 -8.10
C TYR A 21 5.20 -6.01 -8.26
N PRO A 22 5.96 -5.24 -9.08
CA PRO A 22 7.40 -5.40 -9.16
C PRO A 22 8.09 -5.20 -7.80
N TYR A 23 7.63 -4.20 -7.02
CA TYR A 23 8.17 -3.92 -5.69
C TYR A 23 7.99 -5.09 -4.71
N LEU A 24 6.78 -5.67 -4.67
CA LEU A 24 6.48 -6.81 -3.81
C LEU A 24 7.24 -8.07 -4.26
N GLN A 25 7.38 -8.28 -5.56
CA GLN A 25 8.10 -9.43 -6.09
C GLN A 25 9.60 -9.37 -5.78
N GLU A 26 10.21 -8.18 -5.85
CA GLU A 26 11.61 -7.98 -5.51
C GLU A 26 11.88 -8.20 -4.01
N ARG A 27 11.03 -7.65 -3.13
CA ARG A 27 11.24 -7.71 -1.67
C ARG A 27 10.70 -8.97 -1.00
N TYR A 28 9.66 -9.57 -1.57
CA TYR A 28 8.99 -10.75 -1.03
C TYR A 28 8.81 -11.83 -2.11
N PRO A 29 9.88 -12.29 -2.78
CA PRO A 29 9.81 -13.22 -3.91
C PRO A 29 9.22 -14.60 -3.56
N LYS A 30 9.16 -14.94 -2.26
CA LYS A 30 8.68 -16.24 -1.76
C LYS A 30 7.17 -16.30 -1.54
N TYR A 31 6.47 -15.18 -1.58
CA TYR A 31 5.06 -15.13 -1.20
C TYR A 31 4.20 -14.84 -2.42
N LYS A 32 3.62 -15.91 -2.98
CA LYS A 32 2.73 -15.83 -4.15
C LYS A 32 1.45 -15.03 -3.84
N ASP A 33 0.94 -15.15 -2.61
CA ASP A 33 -0.28 -14.48 -2.15
C ASP A 33 -0.01 -13.27 -1.23
N VAL A 34 1.25 -12.81 -1.11
CA VAL A 34 1.59 -11.64 -0.27
C VAL A 34 0.81 -10.41 -0.67
N GLN A 35 0.48 -10.30 -1.96
CA GLN A 35 -0.26 -9.19 -2.52
C GLN A 35 -1.65 -9.14 -1.90
N LYS A 36 -2.38 -10.25 -1.98
CA LYS A 36 -3.75 -10.37 -1.50
C LYS A 36 -3.82 -10.26 0.02
N GLU A 37 -2.89 -10.88 0.73
CA GLU A 37 -2.82 -10.79 2.19
C GLU A 37 -2.46 -9.36 2.65
N ALA A 38 -1.51 -8.69 1.99
CA ALA A 38 -1.16 -7.32 2.31
C ALA A 38 -2.31 -6.35 2.00
N GLU A 39 -2.96 -6.49 0.85
CA GLU A 39 -4.15 -5.70 0.49
C GLU A 39 -5.26 -5.89 1.52
N HIS A 40 -5.58 -7.15 1.84
CA HIS A 40 -6.66 -7.46 2.75
C HIS A 40 -6.36 -6.96 4.17
N HIS A 41 -5.12 -7.10 4.63
CA HIS A 41 -4.70 -6.58 5.93
C HIS A 41 -4.75 -5.05 5.98
N LEU A 42 -4.17 -4.37 4.98
CA LEU A 42 -4.15 -2.90 4.93
C LEU A 42 -5.55 -2.31 4.75
N ALA A 43 -6.42 -2.97 3.98
CA ALA A 43 -7.82 -2.58 3.82
C ALA A 43 -8.60 -2.77 5.12
N LYS A 44 -8.38 -3.89 5.82
CA LYS A 44 -9.03 -4.19 7.10
C LYS A 44 -8.67 -3.18 8.18
N GLU A 45 -7.40 -2.75 8.23
CA GLU A 45 -6.93 -1.71 9.15
C GLU A 45 -7.38 -0.29 8.73
N GLY A 46 -8.01 -0.13 7.56
CA GLY A 46 -8.48 1.16 7.06
C GLY A 46 -7.36 2.06 6.53
N TYR A 47 -6.17 1.52 6.29
CA TYR A 47 -5.02 2.27 5.78
C TYR A 47 -5.06 2.48 4.27
N ILE A 48 -5.75 1.61 3.55
CA ILE A 48 -5.95 1.74 2.12
C ILE A 48 -7.41 1.50 1.77
N ASN A 49 -7.82 2.09 0.65
CA ASN A 49 -9.07 1.78 -0.02
C ASN A 49 -8.74 1.04 -1.33
N PRO A 50 -9.33 -0.14 -1.57
CA PRO A 50 -9.18 -0.82 -2.84
C PRO A 50 -9.78 0.05 -3.97
N ALA A 51 -9.00 0.27 -5.02
CA ALA A 51 -9.41 1.01 -6.21
C ALA A 51 -9.29 0.11 -7.46
N PRO A 52 -9.97 0.43 -8.57
CA PRO A 52 -9.91 -0.39 -9.79
C PRO A 52 -8.48 -0.58 -10.31
N ASP A 53 -7.65 0.46 -10.17
CA ASP A 53 -6.31 0.51 -10.76
C ASP A 53 -5.18 0.29 -9.74
N GLY A 54 -5.51 0.04 -8.46
CA GLY A 54 -4.52 -0.08 -7.40
C GLY A 54 -5.06 0.08 -5.98
N LEU A 55 -4.21 0.55 -5.08
CA LEU A 55 -4.54 0.81 -3.68
C LEU A 55 -4.46 2.29 -3.38
N MET A 56 -5.59 2.90 -3.06
CA MET A 56 -5.63 4.30 -2.64
C MET A 56 -5.22 4.42 -1.17
N LEU A 57 -4.23 5.25 -0.89
CA LEU A 57 -3.80 5.52 0.47
C LEU A 57 -4.82 6.41 1.18
N THR A 58 -5.36 5.96 2.31
CA THR A 58 -6.27 6.78 3.13
C THR A 58 -5.49 7.77 3.97
N GLN A 59 -6.20 8.72 4.59
CA GLN A 59 -5.60 9.63 5.58
C GLN A 59 -4.90 8.86 6.70
N THR A 60 -5.60 7.89 7.30
CA THR A 60 -5.06 7.01 8.34
C THR A 60 -3.81 6.26 7.88
N GLY A 61 -3.81 5.76 6.63
CA GLY A 61 -2.65 5.09 6.06
C GLY A 61 -1.48 6.02 5.83
N ALA A 62 -1.73 7.24 5.34
CA ALA A 62 -0.72 8.27 5.16
C ALA A 62 -0.10 8.68 6.50
N ASP A 63 -0.92 8.87 7.53
CA ASP A 63 -0.46 9.19 8.89
C ASP A 63 0.44 8.08 9.45
N PHE A 64 0.11 6.81 9.19
CA PHE A 64 0.94 5.67 9.57
C PHE A 64 2.27 5.63 8.78
N VAL A 65 2.24 5.88 7.47
CA VAL A 65 3.41 5.80 6.59
C VAL A 65 4.41 6.94 6.85
N TYR A 66 3.89 8.16 7.01
CA TYR A 66 4.70 9.38 7.14
C TYR A 66 4.86 9.85 8.59
N GLY A 67 4.20 9.20 9.54
CA GLY A 67 4.30 9.54 10.95
C GLY A 67 3.65 10.88 11.26
N LYS A 68 2.42 11.10 10.81
CA LYS A 68 1.55 12.17 11.34
C LYS A 68 0.77 11.63 12.54
N ASN A 69 1.51 11.16 13.54
CA ASN A 69 1.05 11.18 14.92
C ASN A 69 2.14 11.90 15.71
N ALA A 70 1.67 12.86 16.48
CA ALA A 70 2.39 13.83 17.30
C ALA A 70 3.57 13.28 18.10
#